data_AF-A0A0D6L3B1-F1
#
_entry.id   AF-A0A0D6L3B1-F1
#
_cell.length_a   1.000
_cell.length_b   1.000
_cell.length_c   1.000
_cell.angle_alpha   90.00
_cell.angle_beta   90.00
_cell.angle_gamma   90.00
#
_symmetry.space_group_name_H-M   'P 1'
#
loop_
_entity.id
_entity.type
_entity.pdbx_description
1 polymer ?
#
loop_
_entity_poly.entity_id
_entity_poly.type
_entity_poly.pdbx_seq_one_letter_code
_entity_poly.pdbx_strand_id
1 'polypeptide(L)'
;FFHNFKSEEIVVKKWDKQKETFSDEVASDEEAVTFELRLNLKNIDSTLGPYPFENYRSWYALTDFINGQTVERLNPLKGKISAQAELVSMETCLMENEELNATVGCSNSVDREHPVRTRFVDQQGLPIMKIRDGYEIRFLAIPQLN
;
A
#
# COMPACT_ATOMS: atom_id res chain seq x y z
N PHE A 1 -3.85 -0.53 6.86
CA PHE A 1 -3.22 -1.82 7.23
C PHE A 1 -4.33 -2.84 7.39
N PHE A 2 -4.12 -4.07 6.92
CA PHE A 2 -5.09 -5.15 7.06
C PHE A 2 -4.31 -6.44 7.35
N HIS A 3 -4.70 -7.18 8.38
CA HIS A 3 -3.91 -8.29 8.91
C HIS A 3 -4.78 -9.38 9.47
N ASN A 4 -4.33 -10.61 9.27
CA ASN A 4 -4.96 -11.79 9.82
C ASN A 4 -4.15 -12.27 11.03
N PHE A 5 -4.61 -11.89 12.22
CA PHE A 5 -3.94 -12.23 13.48
C PHE A 5 -4.06 -13.73 13.77
N LYS A 6 -2.93 -14.33 14.13
CA LYS A 6 -2.86 -15.68 14.69
C LYS A 6 -3.06 -15.64 16.21
N SER A 7 -3.37 -16.80 16.78
CA SER A 7 -3.49 -16.94 18.23
C SER A 7 -2.23 -16.43 18.92
N GLU A 8 -2.41 -15.61 19.96
CA GLU A 8 -1.34 -15.02 20.75
C GLU A 8 -0.35 -14.15 19.94
N GLU A 9 -0.69 -13.74 18.72
CA GLU A 9 0.15 -12.84 17.93
C GLU A 9 0.05 -11.41 18.47
N ILE A 10 1.18 -10.73 18.57
CA ILE A 10 1.26 -9.32 18.92
C ILE A 10 1.99 -8.62 17.78
N VAL A 11 1.37 -7.59 17.23
CA VAL A 11 1.93 -6.74 16.18
C VAL A 11 2.12 -5.35 16.75
N VAL A 12 3.34 -4.84 16.68
CA VAL A 12 3.70 -3.49 17.12
C VAL A 12 3.91 -2.62 15.90
N LYS A 13 3.39 -1.39 15.92
CA LYS A 13 3.67 -0.39 14.89
C LYS A 13 4.18 0.89 15.53
N LYS A 14 5.30 1.38 15.03
CA LYS A 14 5.90 2.64 15.45
C LYS A 14 5.37 3.78 14.59
N TRP A 15 4.98 4.88 15.22
CA TRP A 15 4.60 6.11 14.52
C TRP A 15 5.84 6.92 14.12
N ASP A 16 5.94 7.30 12.85
CA ASP A 16 6.95 8.23 12.34
C ASP A 16 6.34 9.64 12.27
N LYS A 17 6.88 10.55 13.08
CA LYS A 17 6.41 11.94 13.16
C LYS A 17 6.74 12.76 11.91
N GLN A 18 7.81 12.42 11.18
CA GLN A 18 8.21 13.17 9.99
C GLN A 18 7.35 12.80 8.78
N LYS A 19 7.06 11.51 8.63
CA LYS A 19 6.25 11.00 7.51
C LYS A 19 4.74 11.01 7.81
N GLU A 20 4.35 11.32 9.05
CA GLU A 20 2.97 11.27 9.53
C GLU A 20 2.27 9.94 9.20
N THR A 21 3.02 8.84 9.31
CA THR A 21 2.55 7.48 9.05
C THR A 21 3.25 6.50 9.97
N PHE A 22 2.75 5.26 10.05
CA PHE A 22 3.53 4.16 10.61
C PHE A 22 4.84 3.98 9.84
N SER A 23 5.93 3.74 10.58
CA SER A 23 7.24 3.39 10.01
C SER A 23 7.14 2.10 9.19
N ASP A 24 7.85 2.08 8.06
CA ASP A 24 8.00 0.90 7.19
C ASP A 24 9.21 0.05 7.57
N GLU A 25 10.06 0.54 8.48
CA GLU A 25 11.17 -0.21 9.02
C GLU A 25 10.64 -1.30 9.94
N VAL A 26 10.81 -2.56 9.54
CA VAL A 26 10.80 -3.69 10.48
C VAL A 26 11.96 -3.42 11.42
N ALA A 27 11.70 -2.92 12.61
CA ALA A 27 12.80 -2.62 13.51
C ALA A 27 13.54 -3.93 13.77
N SER A 28 14.89 -3.92 13.70
CA SER A 28 15.68 -5.08 14.12
C SER A 28 15.38 -5.50 15.56
N ASP A 29 14.78 -4.59 16.34
CA ASP A 29 14.30 -4.79 17.71
C ASP A 29 12.80 -5.14 17.79
N GLU A 30 12.05 -5.33 16.70
CA GLU A 30 10.61 -5.64 16.78
C GLU A 30 10.35 -6.92 17.58
N GLU A 31 11.18 -7.94 17.41
CA GLU A 31 11.08 -9.18 18.19
C GLU A 31 11.39 -8.94 19.67
N ALA A 32 12.42 -8.15 19.97
CA ALA A 32 12.80 -7.79 21.35
C ALA A 32 11.71 -6.96 22.03
N VAL A 33 11.19 -5.93 21.36
CA VAL A 33 10.09 -5.08 21.85
C VAL A 33 8.82 -5.90 22.03
N THR A 34 8.49 -6.78 21.07
CA THR A 34 7.30 -7.64 21.18
C THR A 34 7.45 -8.62 22.35
N PHE A 35 8.65 -9.18 22.57
CA PHE A 35 8.95 -10.05 23.69
C PHE A 35 8.84 -9.31 25.04
N GLU A 36 9.41 -8.12 25.15
CA GLU A 36 9.29 -7.28 26.35
C GLU A 36 7.84 -6.90 26.65
N LEU A 37 7.06 -6.53 25.61
CA LEU A 37 5.63 -6.23 25.75
C LEU A 37 4.84 -7.45 26.21
N ARG A 38 5.17 -8.66 25.72
CA ARG A 38 4.55 -9.90 26.21
C ARG A 38 4.79 -10.11 27.70
N LEU A 39 6.02 -9.88 28.17
CA LEU A 39 6.36 -10.00 29.59
C LEU A 39 5.67 -8.92 30.45
N ASN A 40 5.45 -7.74 29.90
CA ASN A 40 4.91 -6.57 30.59
C ASN A 40 3.40 -6.35 30.35
N LEU A 41 2.71 -7.30 29.70
CA LEU A 41 1.31 -7.18 29.25
C LEU A 41 0.36 -6.72 30.35
N LYS A 42 0.51 -7.27 31.56
CA LYS A 42 -0.35 -6.94 32.72
C LYS A 42 -0.27 -5.47 33.14
N ASN A 43 0.90 -4.85 33.01
CA ASN A 43 1.07 -3.46 33.43
C ASN A 43 0.56 -2.49 32.35
N ILE A 44 0.70 -2.86 31.07
CA ILE A 44 0.23 -2.03 29.96
C ILE A 44 -1.27 -2.16 29.70
N ASP A 45 -1.91 -3.25 30.14
CA ASP A 45 -3.34 -3.52 29.89
C ASP A 45 -4.25 -2.34 30.27
N SER A 46 -3.97 -1.70 31.41
CA SER A 46 -4.72 -0.51 31.88
C SER A 46 -4.63 0.71 30.96
N THR A 47 -3.63 0.77 30.09
CA THR A 47 -3.40 1.86 29.13
C THR A 47 -3.88 1.52 27.73
N LEU A 48 -4.30 0.29 27.48
CA LEU A 48 -4.81 -0.15 26.19
C LEU A 48 -6.32 0.09 26.09
N GLY A 49 -6.76 0.47 24.89
CA GLY A 49 -8.19 0.56 24.60
C GLY A 49 -8.81 -0.83 24.46
N PRO A 50 -9.92 -1.13 25.17
CA PRO A 50 -10.59 -2.41 25.00
C PRO A 50 -11.18 -2.53 23.59
N TYR A 51 -11.17 -3.74 23.03
CA TYR A 51 -11.81 -4.00 21.74
C TYR A 51 -13.34 -3.84 21.87
N PRO A 52 -14.00 -3.07 20.98
CA PRO A 52 -15.44 -2.80 21.09
C PRO A 52 -16.28 -4.00 20.63
N PHE A 53 -16.52 -4.95 21.54
CA PHE A 53 -17.27 -6.18 21.25
C PHE A 53 -18.74 -5.97 20.86
N GLU A 54 -19.32 -4.81 21.16
CA GLU A 54 -20.70 -4.47 20.77
C GLU A 54 -20.91 -4.55 19.25
N ASN A 55 -19.88 -4.20 18.47
CA ASN A 55 -19.91 -4.20 17.01
C ASN A 55 -19.46 -5.53 16.38
N TYR A 56 -19.16 -6.54 17.19
CA TYR A 56 -18.57 -7.80 16.74
C TYR A 56 -19.45 -8.51 15.71
N ARG A 57 -20.77 -8.55 15.91
CA ARG A 57 -21.69 -9.24 15.01
C ARG A 57 -21.72 -8.60 13.62
N SER A 58 -21.71 -7.26 13.56
CA SER A 58 -21.67 -6.52 12.31
C SER A 58 -20.34 -6.71 11.60
N TRP A 59 -19.23 -6.65 12.34
CA TRP A 59 -17.90 -6.91 11.81
C TRP A 59 -17.79 -8.31 11.23
N TYR A 60 -18.23 -9.33 11.97
CA TYR A 60 -18.24 -10.73 11.53
C TYR A 60 -18.99 -10.91 10.21
N ALA A 61 -20.20 -10.36 10.10
CA ALA A 61 -20.99 -10.44 8.87
C ALA A 61 -20.32 -9.79 7.66
N LEU A 62 -19.48 -8.77 7.86
CA LEU A 62 -18.72 -8.11 6.80
C LEU A 62 -17.45 -8.87 6.40
N THR A 63 -16.90 -9.68 7.32
CA THR A 63 -15.60 -10.34 7.13
C THR A 63 -15.66 -11.86 6.97
N ASP A 64 -16.84 -12.49 7.04
CA ASP A 64 -17.02 -13.96 7.07
C ASP A 64 -16.29 -14.71 5.94
N PHE A 65 -16.23 -14.13 4.74
CA PHE A 65 -15.56 -14.72 3.58
C PHE A 65 -14.09 -14.31 3.41
N ILE A 66 -13.59 -13.41 4.26
CA ILE A 66 -12.20 -12.92 4.18
C ILE A 66 -11.30 -13.85 4.98
N ASN A 67 -10.44 -14.58 4.27
CA ASN A 67 -9.43 -15.46 4.87
C ASN A 67 -8.01 -14.90 4.74
N GLY A 68 -7.04 -15.55 5.38
CA GLY A 68 -5.64 -15.16 5.33
C GLY A 68 -5.07 -15.04 3.91
N GLN A 69 -5.43 -15.97 3.00
CA GLN A 69 -5.01 -15.92 1.60
C GLN A 69 -5.56 -14.69 0.86
N THR A 70 -6.79 -14.29 1.18
CA THR A 70 -7.42 -13.10 0.63
C THR A 70 -6.71 -11.84 1.10
N VAL A 71 -6.36 -11.76 2.40
CA VAL A 71 -5.61 -10.64 2.98
C VAL A 71 -4.22 -10.52 2.36
N GLU A 72 -3.48 -11.63 2.27
CA GLU A 72 -2.13 -11.67 1.70
C GLU A 72 -2.12 -11.24 0.22
N ARG A 73 -3.10 -11.72 -0.56
CA ARG A 73 -3.24 -11.33 -1.96
C ARG A 73 -3.56 -9.84 -2.10
N LEU A 74 -4.55 -9.34 -1.36
CA LEU A 74 -5.04 -7.96 -1.53
C LEU A 74 -4.09 -6.90 -0.96
N ASN A 75 -3.30 -7.23 0.07
CA ASN A 75 -2.38 -6.28 0.68
C ASN A 75 -1.33 -5.80 -0.34
N PRO A 76 -1.22 -4.50 -0.61
CA PRO A 76 -0.17 -3.95 -1.47
C PRO A 76 1.22 -4.38 -0.99
N LEU A 77 2.21 -4.47 -1.89
CA LEU A 77 3.57 -4.89 -1.49
C LEU A 77 4.19 -3.95 -0.47
N LYS A 78 3.80 -2.66 -0.51
CA LYS A 78 4.17 -1.67 0.50
C LYS A 78 3.52 -1.90 1.88
N GLY A 79 2.60 -2.86 2.01
CA GLY A 79 1.94 -3.22 3.27
C GLY A 79 0.92 -2.19 3.79
N LYS A 80 0.62 -1.17 2.99
CA LYS A 80 -0.29 -0.07 3.34
C LYS A 80 -1.41 0.04 2.32
N ILE A 81 -2.63 0.14 2.83
CA ILE A 81 -3.83 0.43 2.05
C ILE A 81 -4.24 1.86 2.37
N SER A 82 -4.37 2.69 1.33
CA SER A 82 -4.80 4.09 1.38
C SER A 82 -6.04 4.31 0.52
N ALA A 83 -6.76 5.41 0.78
CA ALA A 83 -7.96 5.77 0.00
C ALA A 83 -7.62 6.09 -1.48
N GLN A 84 -6.41 6.60 -1.72
CA GLN A 84 -5.88 6.86 -3.05
C GLN A 84 -4.54 6.13 -3.18
N ALA A 85 -4.40 5.32 -4.23
CA ALA A 85 -3.12 4.74 -4.60
C ALA A 85 -2.21 5.84 -5.15
N GLU A 86 -0.91 5.74 -4.89
CA GLU A 86 0.04 6.69 -5.47
C GLU A 86 0.08 6.50 -6.99
N LEU A 87 -0.04 7.60 -7.73
CA LEU A 87 0.00 7.60 -9.19
C LEU A 87 1.32 8.22 -9.66
N VAL A 88 1.89 7.61 -10.69
CA VAL A 88 3.09 8.07 -11.38
C VAL A 88 2.79 8.26 -12.85
N SER A 89 3.33 9.33 -13.43
CA SER A 89 3.20 9.56 -14.86
C SER A 89 4.09 8.59 -15.64
N MET A 90 3.68 8.24 -16.86
CA MET A 90 4.51 7.44 -17.76
C MET A 90 5.88 8.05 -18.03
N GLU A 91 5.96 9.39 -18.07
CA GLU A 91 7.23 10.11 -18.20
C GLU A 91 8.17 9.79 -17.03
N THR A 92 7.67 9.90 -15.79
CA THR A 92 8.41 9.58 -14.57
C THR A 92 8.87 8.13 -14.56
N CYS A 93 7.99 7.19 -14.93
CA CYS A 93 8.34 5.76 -14.99
C CYS A 93 9.51 5.49 -15.95
N LEU A 94 9.56 6.20 -17.09
CA LEU A 94 10.64 6.06 -18.06
C LEU A 94 11.92 6.75 -17.58
N MET A 95 11.82 7.94 -16.99
CA MET A 95 12.98 8.61 -16.40
C MET A 95 13.64 7.78 -15.29
N GLU A 96 12.85 7.08 -14.49
CA GLU A 96 13.33 6.19 -13.43
C GLU A 96 13.85 4.84 -13.95
N ASN A 97 13.59 4.48 -15.23
CA ASN A 97 13.97 3.20 -15.83
C ASN A 97 14.68 3.41 -17.18
N GLU A 98 16.01 3.49 -17.15
CA GLU A 98 16.86 3.78 -18.31
C GLU A 98 16.70 2.79 -19.47
N GLU A 99 16.55 1.49 -19.18
CA GLU A 99 16.37 0.46 -20.19
C GLU A 99 15.06 0.65 -20.95
N LEU A 100 13.98 0.92 -20.22
CA LEU A 100 12.67 1.19 -20.81
C LEU A 100 12.70 2.49 -21.61
N ASN A 101 13.33 3.55 -21.08
CA ASN A 101 13.47 4.84 -21.76
C ASN A 101 14.20 4.73 -23.10
N ALA A 102 15.25 3.90 -23.18
CA ALA A 102 16.02 3.70 -24.41
C ALA A 102 15.19 3.05 -25.54
N THR A 103 14.13 2.30 -25.20
CA THR A 103 13.26 1.66 -26.19
C THR A 103 12.17 2.59 -26.76
N VAL A 104 11.88 3.71 -26.10
CA VAL A 104 10.78 4.60 -26.51
C VAL A 104 11.33 5.76 -27.34
N GLY A 105 10.91 5.86 -28.59
CA GLY A 105 11.35 6.92 -29.50
C GLY A 105 10.99 8.33 -29.01
N CYS A 106 11.85 9.31 -29.28
CA CYS A 106 11.70 10.71 -28.84
C CYS A 106 10.64 11.53 -29.61
N SER A 107 9.76 10.89 -30.38
CA SER A 107 8.91 11.56 -31.39
C SER A 107 7.92 12.60 -30.83
N ASN A 108 7.73 12.63 -29.50
CA ASN A 108 6.89 13.61 -28.81
C ASN A 108 7.61 14.43 -27.73
N SER A 109 8.96 14.39 -27.67
CA SER A 109 9.73 15.14 -26.66
C SER A 109 9.53 16.64 -26.77
N VAL A 110 9.66 17.33 -25.64
CA VAL A 110 9.73 18.79 -25.57
C VAL A 110 10.83 19.27 -26.53
N ASP A 111 10.45 20.09 -27.50
CA ASP A 111 11.37 20.73 -28.42
C ASP A 111 11.23 22.26 -28.33
N ARG A 112 12.07 22.98 -29.07
CA ARG A 112 12.08 24.45 -29.06
C ARG A 112 10.79 25.05 -29.63
N GLU A 113 10.10 24.32 -30.51
CA GLU A 113 8.87 24.78 -31.18
C GLU A 113 7.62 24.50 -30.34
N HIS A 114 7.67 23.48 -29.48
CA HIS A 114 6.58 22.98 -28.63
C HIS A 114 7.09 22.73 -27.20
N PRO A 115 7.42 23.80 -26.45
CA PRO A 115 8.06 23.70 -25.14
C PRO A 115 7.17 23.10 -24.04
N VAL A 116 5.86 22.96 -24.30
CA VAL A 116 4.85 22.45 -23.35
C VAL A 116 4.35 21.05 -23.72
N ARG A 117 4.98 20.38 -24.68
CA ARG A 117 4.52 19.07 -25.17
C ARG A 117 4.80 17.97 -24.13
N THR A 118 3.77 17.24 -23.74
CA THR A 118 3.93 16.04 -22.91
C THR A 118 3.97 14.80 -23.80
N ARG A 119 4.99 13.95 -23.64
CA ARG A 119 5.23 12.80 -24.53
C ARG A 119 4.11 11.77 -24.51
N PHE A 120 3.58 11.50 -23.31
CA PHE A 120 2.65 10.42 -23.02
C PHE A 120 1.34 10.99 -22.50
N VAL A 121 0.42 11.26 -23.43
CA VAL A 121 -0.91 11.78 -23.14
C VAL A 121 -2.00 10.90 -23.72
N ASP A 122 -3.19 10.93 -23.12
CA ASP A 122 -4.38 10.29 -23.64
C ASP A 122 -5.04 11.10 -24.78
N GLN A 123 -6.20 10.64 -25.24
CA GLN A 123 -6.95 11.29 -26.34
C GLN A 123 -7.44 12.70 -25.97
N GLN A 124 -7.53 13.01 -24.68
CA GLN A 124 -7.93 14.31 -24.14
C GLN A 124 -6.72 15.22 -23.83
N GLY A 125 -5.49 14.73 -24.03
CA GLY A 125 -4.26 15.45 -23.75
C GLY A 125 -3.83 15.43 -22.28
N LEU A 126 -4.44 14.57 -21.44
CA LEU A 126 -4.04 14.40 -20.04
C LEU A 126 -2.85 13.43 -19.95
N PRO A 127 -1.93 13.62 -18.99
CA PRO A 127 -0.83 12.70 -18.77
C PRO A 127 -1.33 11.28 -18.50
N ILE A 128 -0.73 10.29 -19.15
CA ILE A 128 -1.00 8.88 -18.85
C ILE A 128 -0.42 8.55 -17.48
N MET A 129 -1.31 8.27 -16.52
CA MET A 129 -0.95 7.91 -15.15
C MET A 129 -1.09 6.41 -14.93
N LYS A 130 -0.16 5.82 -14.17
CA LYS A 130 -0.21 4.44 -13.68
C LYS A 130 -0.12 4.43 -12.16
N ILE A 131 -0.66 3.39 -11.53
CA ILE A 131 -0.43 3.15 -10.10
C ILE A 131 1.05 2.81 -9.92
N ARG A 132 1.69 3.45 -8.94
CA ARG A 132 3.07 3.15 -8.57
C ARG A 132 3.17 1.73 -8.04
N ASP A 133 4.18 1.00 -8.50
CA ASP A 133 4.40 -0.39 -8.11
C ASP A 133 4.43 -0.55 -6.60
N GLY A 134 3.68 -1.55 -6.11
CA GLY A 134 3.58 -1.88 -4.71
C GLY A 134 2.55 -1.08 -3.92
N TYR A 135 1.89 -0.10 -4.55
CA TYR A 135 0.70 0.57 -4.02
C TYR A 135 -0.60 -0.03 -4.54
N GLU A 136 -0.56 -0.87 -5.58
CA GLU A 136 -1.77 -1.47 -6.11
C GLU A 136 -2.38 -2.51 -5.17
N ILE A 137 -3.71 -2.49 -5.10
CA ILE A 137 -4.48 -3.58 -4.48
C ILE A 137 -4.67 -4.65 -5.55
N ARG A 138 -4.15 -5.86 -5.29
CA ARG A 138 -4.11 -6.95 -6.28
C ARG A 138 -5.41 -7.73 -6.32
N PHE A 139 -6.46 -7.11 -6.84
CA PHE A 139 -7.73 -7.77 -7.12
C PHE A 139 -7.58 -8.82 -8.23
N LEU A 140 -8.49 -9.79 -8.26
CA LEU A 140 -8.60 -10.71 -9.38
C LEU A 140 -9.23 -10.00 -10.59
N ALA A 141 -8.74 -10.31 -11.79
CA ALA A 141 -9.39 -9.88 -13.02
C ALA A 141 -10.79 -10.48 -13.07
N ILE A 142 -11.79 -9.64 -13.30
CA ILE A 142 -13.16 -10.10 -13.51
C ILE A 142 -13.21 -10.76 -14.89
N PRO A 143 -13.58 -12.05 -15.00
CA PRO A 143 -13.66 -12.72 -16.28
C PRO A 143 -14.71 -12.04 -17.15
N GLN A 144 -14.34 -11.78 -18.40
CA GLN A 144 -15.28 -11.27 -19.40
C GLN A 144 -16.09 -12.44 -19.93
N LEU A 145 -17.43 -12.29 -19.97
CA LEU A 145 -18.30 -13.23 -20.66
C LEU A 145 -18.14 -12.97 -22.17
N ASN A 146 -17.57 -13.94 -22.88
CA ASN A 146 -17.52 -13.95 -24.35
C ASN A 146 -18.88 -14.32 -24.93
#